data_AF-A0A8B6G1Z5-F1
#
_entry.id   AF-A0A8B6G1Z5-F1
#
_cell.length_a   1.000
_cell.length_b   1.000
_cell.length_c   1.000
_cell.angle_alpha   90.00
_cell.angle_beta   90.00
_cell.angle_gamma   90.00
#
_symmetry.space_group_name_H-M   'P 1'
#
loop_
_entity.id
_entity.type
_entity.pdbx_description
1 polymer ?
#
loop_
_entity_poly.entity_id
_entity_poly.type
_entity_poly.pdbx_seq_one_letter_code
_entity_poly.pdbx_strand_id
1 'polypeptide(L)'
;MYVDDVLNVTQIERNIKHPVQRSECVIEIDTDHPGFTRLRLIAGGKRQHFFVSQESVVNTQTGIYLSATNFLNRMRQIHKEEIHGPCLSNRDQTVDIAYCLRSKYLPYNAMPWILRYRRKWPPNVIIDRIKHYGCLLVPIGPKTLPDCNLLWRISFSVAEKQLVHSFNFTQLLCYGLLKLTLKRIVNTHDVGKDLLCSYFVKTALFWVSEEVDIDTFQLPKLSFCFTLCMNNDIMGEQLLLSELFHTRTQHVLRKDQSQQHYLIT
;
A
#
# COMPACT_ATOMS: atom_id res chain seq x y z
N MET A 1 13.51 -0.79 -0.54
CA MET A 1 12.55 -0.43 0.53
C MET A 1 13.09 -0.94 1.84
N TYR A 2 13.87 -0.10 2.50
CA TYR A 2 14.35 -0.30 3.86
C TYR A 2 13.32 0.41 4.75
N VAL A 3 12.73 -0.30 5.72
CA VAL A 3 11.74 0.25 6.65
C VAL A 3 12.45 0.31 7.99
N ASP A 4 13.04 1.46 8.31
CA ASP A 4 13.91 1.59 9.48
C ASP A 4 13.15 1.81 10.79
N ASP A 5 11.93 2.33 10.75
CA ASP A 5 11.17 2.53 11.98
C ASP A 5 9.67 2.33 11.78
N VAL A 6 9.09 1.57 12.70
CA VAL A 6 7.70 1.14 12.70
C VAL A 6 7.04 1.68 13.97
N LEU A 7 6.33 2.80 13.86
CA LEU A 7 5.43 3.26 14.93
C LEU A 7 4.22 2.33 14.98
N ASN A 8 4.03 1.58 16.07
CA ASN A 8 2.87 0.70 16.21
C ASN A 8 1.62 1.50 16.60
N VAL A 9 0.66 1.61 15.69
CA VAL A 9 -0.71 2.11 15.91
C VAL A 9 -1.60 0.93 16.27
N THR A 10 -2.27 1.01 17.43
CA THR A 10 -3.20 -0.01 17.92
C THR A 10 -4.65 0.49 17.83
N GLN A 11 -5.49 -0.19 17.05
CA GLN A 11 -6.95 -0.14 17.21
C GLN A 11 -7.32 -0.72 18.58
N ILE A 12 -8.23 -0.06 19.30
CA ILE A 12 -8.71 -0.49 20.60
C ILE A 12 -10.12 -1.04 20.44
N GLU A 13 -10.28 -2.33 20.72
CA GLU A 13 -11.58 -2.88 21.09
C GLU A 13 -11.96 -2.33 22.46
N ARG A 14 -13.19 -1.84 22.59
CA ARG A 14 -13.75 -1.29 23.83
C ARG A 14 -13.79 -2.36 24.91
N ASN A 15 -12.72 -2.53 25.68
CA ASN A 15 -12.68 -2.96 27.09
C ASN A 15 -11.27 -3.40 27.49
N ILE A 16 -10.47 -2.52 28.10
CA ILE A 16 -9.31 -2.96 28.89
C ILE A 16 -9.31 -2.20 30.23
N LYS A 17 -9.35 -2.97 31.33
CA LYS A 17 -9.45 -2.52 32.73
C LYS A 17 -8.12 -2.07 33.36
N HIS A 18 -7.08 -1.81 32.57
CA HIS A 18 -5.78 -1.36 33.09
C HIS A 18 -5.14 -0.27 32.20
N PRO A 19 -4.70 0.87 32.77
CA PRO A 19 -4.28 2.03 32.00
C PRO A 19 -2.85 1.84 31.47
N VAL A 20 -2.70 1.59 30.18
CA VAL A 20 -1.40 1.60 29.52
C VAL A 20 -1.09 3.03 29.05
N GLN A 21 0.06 3.56 29.45
CA GLN A 21 0.56 4.92 29.20
C GLN A 21 0.96 5.18 27.72
N ARG A 22 0.17 4.77 26.73
CA ARG A 22 0.46 4.96 25.30
C ARG A 22 -0.45 6.02 24.70
N SER A 23 0.05 6.79 23.74
CA SER A 23 -0.81 7.62 22.90
C SER A 23 -1.68 6.71 22.03
N GLU A 24 -2.99 6.86 22.15
CA GLU A 24 -3.96 6.02 21.45
C GLU A 24 -4.47 6.78 20.23
N CYS A 25 -4.38 6.15 19.06
CA CYS A 25 -4.83 6.70 17.80
C CYS A 25 -5.81 5.74 17.14
N VAL A 26 -6.92 6.29 16.64
CA VAL A 26 -7.89 5.56 15.83
C VAL A 26 -7.69 5.89 14.36
N ILE A 27 -7.82 4.85 13.55
CA ILE A 27 -7.74 4.89 12.10
C ILE A 27 -9.17 5.09 11.58
N GLU A 28 -9.44 6.27 11.06
CA GLU A 28 -10.73 6.64 10.45
C GLU A 28 -10.61 6.51 8.93
N ILE A 29 -11.17 5.44 8.36
CA ILE A 29 -11.15 5.20 6.92
C ILE A 29 -11.93 6.32 6.23
N ASP A 30 -11.32 6.92 5.20
CA ASP A 30 -12.00 7.92 4.38
C ASP A 30 -12.93 7.21 3.38
N THR A 31 -14.24 7.42 3.52
CA THR A 31 -15.25 6.78 2.66
C THR A 31 -15.31 7.40 1.27
N ASP A 32 -14.92 8.67 1.15
CA ASP A 32 -14.93 9.39 -0.12
C ASP A 32 -13.66 9.09 -0.94
N HIS A 33 -12.59 8.67 -0.26
CA HIS A 33 -11.28 8.39 -0.84
C HIS A 33 -10.74 7.03 -0.37
N PRO A 34 -11.20 5.92 -0.99
CA PRO A 34 -10.69 4.59 -0.72
C PRO A 34 -9.16 4.53 -0.78
N GLY A 35 -8.55 3.82 0.17
CA GLY A 35 -7.10 3.74 0.29
C GLY A 35 -6.48 4.84 1.17
N PHE A 36 -7.26 5.82 1.64
CA PHE A 36 -6.82 6.78 2.66
C PHE A 36 -7.52 6.62 4.00
N THR A 37 -6.88 7.16 5.02
CA THR A 37 -7.39 7.24 6.39
C THR A 37 -6.96 8.54 7.05
N ARG A 38 -7.74 8.99 8.02
CA ARG A 38 -7.32 9.99 9.01
C ARG A 38 -6.91 9.29 10.31
N LEU A 39 -6.01 9.93 11.05
CA LEU A 39 -5.47 9.41 12.30
C LEU A 39 -5.92 10.28 13.46
N ARG A 40 -7.00 9.89 14.14
CA ARG A 40 -7.59 10.65 15.25
C ARG A 40 -6.98 10.22 16.58
N LEU A 41 -6.44 11.17 17.34
CA LEU A 41 -5.90 10.95 18.67
C LEU A 41 -7.03 10.93 19.71
N ILE A 42 -7.08 9.89 20.55
CA ILE A 42 -8.14 9.70 21.57
C ILE A 42 -7.59 9.83 22.99
N ALA A 43 -6.32 9.50 23.22
CA ALA A 43 -5.67 9.68 24.52
C ALA A 43 -4.24 10.20 24.35
N GLY A 44 -3.94 11.33 25.00
CA GLY A 44 -2.59 11.88 25.11
C GLY A 44 -1.83 11.18 26.24
N GLY A 45 -1.12 10.10 25.93
CA GLY A 45 -0.21 9.48 26.89
C GLY A 45 0.86 10.49 27.34
N LYS A 46 1.28 10.45 28.62
CA LYS A 46 2.37 11.29 29.14
C LYS A 46 3.71 11.08 28.43
N ARG A 47 3.85 10.01 27.63
CA ARG A 47 4.98 9.73 26.74
C ARG A 47 4.54 9.90 25.30
N GLN A 48 4.77 11.08 24.72
CA GLN A 48 4.69 11.25 23.28
C GLN A 48 5.82 10.43 22.64
N HIS A 49 5.51 9.60 21.64
CA HIS A 49 6.53 8.90 20.88
C HIS A 49 7.43 9.95 20.21
N PHE A 50 8.75 9.77 20.24
CA PHE A 50 9.73 10.76 19.74
C PHE A 50 9.35 11.37 18.38
N PHE A 51 8.76 10.57 17.49
CA PHE A 51 8.36 10.93 16.13
C PHE A 51 7.00 11.65 15.99
N VAL A 52 6.11 11.56 16.99
CA VAL A 52 4.83 12.30 17.01
C VAL A 52 5.04 13.57 17.84
N SER A 53 5.45 14.67 17.21
CA SER A 53 5.58 15.96 17.89
C SER A 53 4.21 16.58 18.09
N GLN A 54 4.10 17.49 19.06
CA GLN A 54 2.95 18.39 19.14
C GLN A 54 2.70 19.16 17.84
N GLU A 55 3.75 19.50 17.08
CA GLU A 55 3.62 20.19 15.78
C GLU A 55 2.92 19.34 14.72
N SER A 56 2.97 18.01 14.86
CA SER A 56 2.25 17.09 13.95
C SER A 56 0.78 16.96 14.31
N VAL A 57 0.36 17.47 15.47
CA VAL A 57 -1.00 17.38 15.97
C VAL A 57 -1.79 18.61 15.55
N VAL A 58 -2.92 18.40 14.90
CA VAL A 58 -3.83 19.45 14.42
C VAL A 58 -5.16 19.29 15.12
N ASN A 59 -5.65 20.37 15.74
CA ASN A 59 -6.98 20.42 16.33
C ASN A 59 -7.98 20.92 15.28
N THR A 60 -8.99 20.11 14.99
CA THR A 60 -10.08 20.43 14.06
C THR A 60 -11.40 20.48 14.82
N GLN A 61 -12.47 20.92 14.15
CA GLN A 61 -13.81 20.90 14.74
C GLN A 61 -14.30 19.48 15.06
N THR A 62 -13.80 18.47 14.35
CA THR A 62 -14.23 17.07 14.47
C THR A 62 -13.34 16.24 15.39
N GLY A 63 -12.21 16.78 15.83
CA GLY A 63 -11.31 16.11 16.77
C GLY A 63 -9.86 16.52 16.61
N ILE A 64 -8.99 15.76 17.28
CA ILE A 64 -7.55 15.98 17.25
C ILE A 64 -6.93 14.95 16.31
N TYR A 65 -6.21 15.41 15.29
CA TYR A 65 -5.68 14.57 14.21
C TYR A 65 -4.16 14.66 14.10
N LEU A 66 -3.54 13.58 13.62
CA LEU A 66 -2.14 13.59 13.21
C LEU A 66 -2.02 14.00 11.74
N SER A 67 -1.42 15.17 11.49
CA SER A 67 -1.16 15.70 10.15
C SER A 67 -0.04 14.93 9.47
N ALA A 68 -0.35 14.34 8.31
CA ALA A 68 0.61 13.69 7.42
C ALA A 68 1.67 14.69 6.93
N THR A 69 1.25 15.89 6.53
CA THR A 69 2.17 16.93 6.04
C THR A 69 3.14 17.39 7.11
N ASN A 70 2.65 17.65 8.33
CA ASN A 70 3.51 18.11 9.42
C ASN A 70 4.46 17.00 9.87
N PHE A 71 3.98 15.76 9.90
CA PHE A 71 4.81 14.59 10.17
C PHE A 71 5.95 14.47 9.16
N LEU A 72 5.67 14.53 7.86
CA LEU A 72 6.70 14.42 6.81
C LEU A 72 7.68 15.59 6.85
N ASN A 73 7.20 16.82 7.07
CA ASN A 73 8.05 17.99 7.24
C ASN A 73 9.00 17.87 8.43
N ARG A 74 8.56 17.24 9.51
CA ARG A 74 9.41 16.97 10.67
C ARG A 74 10.49 15.94 10.35
N MET A 75 10.15 14.83 9.69
CA MET A 75 11.14 13.86 9.24
C MET A 75 12.18 14.53 8.33
N ARG A 76 11.73 15.42 7.43
CA ARG A 76 12.63 16.23 6.59
C ARG A 76 13.62 17.05 7.40
N GLN A 77 13.17 17.73 8.45
CA GLN A 77 14.04 18.54 9.30
C GLN A 77 15.06 17.69 10.08
N ILE A 78 14.65 16.53 10.59
CA ILE A 78 15.51 15.62 11.34
C ILE A 78 16.61 15.04 10.44
N HIS A 79 16.24 14.57 9.25
CA HIS A 79 17.14 13.84 8.35
C HIS A 79 17.85 14.72 7.31
N LYS A 80 17.45 15.99 7.17
CA LYS A 80 18.03 16.97 6.21
C LYS A 80 17.97 16.49 4.75
N GLU A 81 16.91 15.78 4.40
CA GLU A 81 16.64 15.23 3.07
C GLU A 81 15.63 16.11 2.30
N GLU A 82 15.43 15.83 1.01
CA GLU A 82 14.43 16.52 0.17
C GLU A 82 13.13 15.73 0.09
N ILE A 83 11.97 16.40 0.04
CA ILE A 83 10.69 15.70 -0.10
C ILE A 83 10.48 15.28 -1.56
N HIS A 84 10.33 13.98 -1.79
CA HIS A 84 9.98 13.38 -3.07
C HIS A 84 8.67 12.59 -2.96
N GLY A 85 7.54 13.27 -3.19
CA GLY A 85 6.22 12.68 -3.02
C GLY A 85 5.98 12.22 -1.57
N PRO A 86 5.69 10.93 -1.30
CA PRO A 86 5.54 10.41 0.06
C PRO A 86 6.89 10.11 0.75
N CYS A 87 8.00 10.21 0.03
CA CYS A 87 9.32 9.84 0.49
C CYS A 87 10.16 11.08 0.81
N LEU A 88 11.23 10.84 1.57
CA LEU A 88 12.39 11.72 1.60
C LEU A 88 13.49 11.11 0.75
N SER A 89 14.20 11.93 0.00
CA SER A 89 15.31 11.50 -0.85
C SER A 89 16.58 12.20 -0.42
N ASN A 90 17.70 11.48 -0.52
CA ASN A 90 19.01 12.10 -0.45
C ASN A 90 19.19 13.12 -1.60
N ARG A 91 20.18 14.02 -1.46
CA ARG A 91 20.39 15.12 -2.41
C ARG A 91 20.70 14.65 -3.84
N ASP A 92 21.33 13.50 -3.97
CA ASP A 92 21.62 12.83 -5.23
C ASP A 92 20.43 12.00 -5.77
N GLN A 93 19.31 11.94 -5.04
CA GLN A 93 18.05 11.25 -5.39
C GLN A 93 18.25 9.78 -5.78
N THR A 94 19.28 9.14 -5.23
CA THR A 94 19.59 7.73 -5.48
C THR A 94 18.81 6.80 -4.55
N VAL A 95 18.34 7.31 -3.42
CA VAL A 95 17.59 6.56 -2.42
C VAL A 95 16.38 7.34 -1.95
N ASP A 96 15.21 6.69 -2.05
CA ASP A 96 13.95 7.16 -1.47
C ASP A 96 13.65 6.40 -0.16
N ILE A 97 13.42 7.15 0.92
CA ILE A 97 13.03 6.66 2.24
C ILE A 97 11.56 7.04 2.50
N ALA A 98 10.70 6.04 2.64
CA ALA A 98 9.28 6.24 2.96
C ALA A 98 9.05 6.06 4.47
N TYR A 99 8.91 7.17 5.20
CA TYR A 99 8.53 7.12 6.62
C TYR A 99 7.06 6.74 6.76
N CYS A 100 6.78 5.75 7.61
CA CYS A 100 5.44 5.18 7.74
C CYS A 100 5.09 4.92 9.22
N LEU A 101 3.79 4.90 9.52
CA LEU A 101 3.27 4.32 10.76
C LEU A 101 2.72 2.93 10.45
N ARG A 102 2.89 1.96 11.34
CA ARG A 102 2.30 0.63 11.17
C ARG A 102 0.98 0.54 11.91
N SER A 103 -0.07 0.17 11.21
CA SER A 103 -1.25 -0.41 11.84
C SER A 103 -1.04 -1.90 12.03
N LYS A 104 -1.28 -2.42 13.24
CA LYS A 104 -1.36 -3.88 13.46
C LYS A 104 -2.61 -4.51 12.84
N TYR A 105 -3.55 -3.68 12.41
CA TYR A 105 -4.84 -4.09 11.89
C TYR A 105 -4.89 -3.82 10.40
N LEU A 106 -5.41 -4.79 9.67
CA LEU A 106 -5.77 -4.60 8.27
C LEU A 106 -7.08 -3.82 8.20
N PRO A 107 -7.23 -2.91 7.21
CA PRO A 107 -8.52 -2.29 6.96
C PRO A 107 -9.54 -3.34 6.49
N TYR A 108 -10.83 -3.09 6.74
CA TYR A 108 -11.91 -4.02 6.41
C TYR A 108 -11.93 -4.42 4.93
N ASN A 109 -11.59 -3.50 4.03
CA ASN A 109 -11.51 -3.76 2.59
C ASN A 109 -10.42 -4.78 2.21
N ALA A 110 -9.48 -5.13 3.09
CA ALA A 110 -8.54 -6.22 2.86
C ALA A 110 -9.09 -7.61 3.21
N MET A 111 -10.22 -7.70 3.92
CA MET A 111 -10.79 -8.99 4.36
C MET A 111 -11.20 -9.90 3.20
N PRO A 112 -11.79 -9.41 2.08
CA PRO A 112 -12.05 -10.26 0.91
C PRO A 112 -10.80 -10.98 0.42
N TRP A 113 -9.64 -10.30 0.39
CA TRP A 113 -8.37 -10.94 0.03
C TRP A 113 -7.94 -11.97 1.08
N ILE A 114 -8.07 -11.69 2.37
CA ILE A 114 -7.70 -12.63 3.44
C ILE A 114 -8.55 -13.91 3.40
N LEU A 115 -9.84 -13.78 3.10
CA LEU A 115 -10.81 -14.87 3.20
C LEU A 115 -11.05 -15.62 1.88
N ARG A 116 -10.56 -15.12 0.74
CA ARG A 116 -10.82 -15.77 -0.55
C ARG A 116 -10.17 -17.14 -0.64
N TYR A 117 -10.91 -18.07 -1.25
CA TYR A 117 -10.40 -19.39 -1.59
C TYR A 117 -9.27 -19.29 -2.61
N ARG A 118 -8.26 -20.15 -2.47
CA ARG A 118 -7.10 -20.22 -3.36
C ARG A 118 -6.70 -21.67 -3.58
N ARG A 119 -6.11 -21.94 -4.75
CA ARG A 119 -5.67 -23.29 -5.11
C ARG A 119 -4.45 -23.73 -4.31
N LYS A 120 -3.34 -22.99 -4.42
CA LYS A 120 -2.04 -23.38 -3.80
C LYS A 120 -1.20 -22.19 -3.35
N TRP A 121 -1.18 -21.10 -4.10
CA TRP A 121 -0.38 -19.91 -3.79
C TRP A 121 -1.26 -18.72 -3.40
N PRO A 122 -0.81 -17.86 -2.44
CA PRO A 122 0.34 -18.07 -1.57
C PRO A 122 0.04 -19.12 -0.49
N PRO A 123 1.07 -19.76 0.10
CA PRO A 123 0.87 -20.65 1.24
C PRO A 123 0.18 -19.94 2.42
N ASN A 124 -0.69 -20.65 3.16
CA ASN A 124 -1.44 -20.07 4.29
C ASN A 124 -0.55 -19.37 5.32
N VAL A 125 0.66 -19.89 5.57
CA VAL A 125 1.63 -19.26 6.48
C VAL A 125 2.01 -17.83 6.05
N ILE A 126 1.99 -17.53 4.74
CA ILE A 126 2.24 -16.18 4.23
C ILE A 126 1.01 -15.30 4.47
N ILE A 127 -0.19 -15.82 4.26
CA ILE A 127 -1.45 -15.12 4.55
C ILE A 127 -1.53 -14.76 6.04
N ASP A 128 -1.20 -15.70 6.93
CA ASP A 128 -1.18 -15.47 8.37
C ASP A 128 -0.14 -14.42 8.79
N ARG A 129 1.05 -14.44 8.18
CA ARG A 129 2.08 -13.41 8.42
C ARG A 129 1.62 -12.03 7.95
N ILE A 130 0.94 -11.94 6.81
CA ILE A 130 0.37 -10.69 6.29
C ILE A 130 -0.71 -10.17 7.26
N LYS A 131 -1.63 -11.05 7.66
CA LYS A 131 -2.70 -10.74 8.62
C LYS A 131 -2.15 -10.24 9.95
N HIS A 132 -1.14 -10.92 10.48
CA HIS A 132 -0.53 -10.57 11.77
C HIS A 132 0.34 -9.30 11.69
N TYR A 133 0.90 -9.01 10.51
CA TYR A 133 1.68 -7.80 10.33
C TYR A 133 0.79 -6.54 10.33
N GLY A 134 -0.33 -6.59 9.59
CA GLY A 134 -1.21 -5.44 9.37
C GLY A 134 -0.79 -4.64 8.13
N CYS A 135 -0.93 -3.31 8.17
CA CYS A 135 -0.59 -2.43 7.05
C CYS A 135 0.29 -1.25 7.49
N LEU A 136 0.83 -0.54 6.49
CA LEU A 136 1.56 0.71 6.69
C LEU A 136 0.67 1.91 6.34
N LEU A 137 0.93 3.03 6.99
CA LEU A 137 0.26 4.30 6.83
C LEU A 137 1.31 5.31 6.41
N VAL A 138 1.20 5.79 5.18
CA VAL A 138 2.19 6.66 4.53
C VAL A 138 1.67 8.10 4.57
N PRO A 139 2.49 9.10 4.99
CA PRO A 139 2.08 10.48 5.14
C PRO A 139 1.98 11.17 3.78
N ILE A 140 0.92 10.86 3.04
CA ILE A 140 0.61 11.48 1.76
C ILE A 140 -0.91 11.55 1.58
N GLY A 141 -1.40 12.74 1.22
CA GLY A 141 -2.77 12.94 0.77
C GLY A 141 -2.82 13.33 -0.71
N PRO A 142 -3.97 13.20 -1.38
CA PRO A 142 -4.16 13.69 -2.75
C PRO A 142 -4.04 15.21 -2.78
N LYS A 143 -3.17 15.75 -3.64
CA LYS A 143 -2.96 17.20 -3.76
C LYS A 143 -4.21 18.00 -4.14
N THR A 144 -5.23 17.33 -4.66
CA THR A 144 -6.46 17.93 -5.18
C THR A 144 -7.56 18.08 -4.14
N LEU A 145 -7.40 17.52 -2.93
CA LEU A 145 -8.47 17.48 -1.93
C LEU A 145 -8.31 18.52 -0.82
N PRO A 146 -9.42 19.09 -0.32
CA PRO A 146 -9.45 19.77 0.97
C PRO A 146 -8.96 18.83 2.08
N ASP A 147 -8.25 19.37 3.08
CA ASP A 147 -7.71 18.61 4.22
C ASP A 147 -6.80 17.42 3.87
N CYS A 148 -6.21 17.42 2.66
CA CYS A 148 -5.26 16.39 2.24
C CYS A 148 -4.03 16.28 3.16
N ASN A 149 -3.72 17.34 3.91
CA ASN A 149 -2.68 17.34 4.94
C ASN A 149 -2.97 16.37 6.10
N LEU A 150 -4.21 15.97 6.32
CA LEU A 150 -4.62 15.01 7.36
C LEU A 150 -4.75 13.58 6.84
N LEU A 151 -4.68 13.37 5.53
CA LEU A 151 -4.85 12.06 4.90
C LEU A 151 -3.54 11.27 4.88
N TRP A 152 -3.65 10.01 5.30
CA TRP A 152 -2.60 9.01 5.27
C TRP A 152 -2.99 7.91 4.30
N ARG A 153 -2.09 7.52 3.40
CA ARG A 153 -2.34 6.43 2.44
C ARG A 153 -2.05 5.09 3.08
N ILE A 154 -2.96 4.16 2.95
CA ILE A 154 -2.76 2.76 3.34
C ILE A 154 -1.81 2.10 2.33
N SER A 155 -0.81 1.37 2.83
CA SER A 155 0.19 0.67 2.03
C SER A 155 0.34 -0.77 2.49
N PHE A 156 0.38 -1.67 1.52
CA PHE A 156 0.60 -3.11 1.71
C PHE A 156 1.99 -3.54 1.28
N SER A 157 2.96 -2.62 1.19
CA SER A 157 4.28 -2.92 0.64
C SER A 157 5.05 -4.05 1.35
N VAL A 158 4.84 -4.22 2.67
CA VAL A 158 5.40 -5.35 3.42
C VAL A 158 4.69 -6.66 3.06
N ALA A 159 3.38 -6.65 2.88
CA ALA A 159 2.64 -7.81 2.42
C ALA A 159 3.06 -8.21 1.00
N GLU A 160 3.16 -7.25 0.09
CA GLU A 160 3.69 -7.47 -1.26
C GLU A 160 5.10 -8.06 -1.24
N LYS A 161 5.97 -7.59 -0.35
CA LYS A 161 7.32 -8.17 -0.18
C LYS A 161 7.24 -9.63 0.25
N GLN A 162 6.37 -9.96 1.21
CA GLN A 162 6.18 -11.34 1.65
C GLN A 162 5.65 -12.24 0.52
N LEU A 163 4.73 -11.73 -0.30
CA LEU A 163 4.23 -12.44 -1.48
C LEU A 163 5.35 -12.69 -2.50
N VAL A 164 6.13 -11.68 -2.87
CA VAL A 164 7.27 -11.85 -3.79
C VAL A 164 8.29 -12.85 -3.23
N HIS A 165 8.56 -12.81 -1.92
CA HIS A 165 9.47 -13.76 -1.28
C HIS A 165 8.93 -15.19 -1.23
N SER A 166 7.62 -15.38 -1.40
CA SER A 166 6.98 -16.69 -1.46
C SER A 166 6.88 -17.26 -2.88
N PHE A 167 7.35 -16.53 -3.89
CA PHE A 167 7.42 -17.04 -5.24
C PHE A 167 8.38 -18.22 -5.36
N ASN A 168 8.00 -19.19 -6.16
CA ASN A 168 8.89 -20.24 -6.63
C ASN A 168 9.90 -19.68 -7.65
N PHE A 169 10.85 -20.52 -8.03
CA PHE A 169 11.92 -20.14 -8.96
C PHE A 169 11.39 -19.63 -10.31
N THR A 170 10.39 -20.29 -10.89
CA THR A 170 9.84 -19.89 -12.20
C THR A 170 9.02 -18.60 -12.12
N GLN A 171 8.27 -18.37 -11.04
CA GLN A 171 7.58 -17.10 -10.78
C GLN A 171 8.59 -15.96 -10.68
N LEU A 172 9.72 -16.15 -9.97
CA LEU A 172 10.78 -15.14 -9.88
C LEU A 172 11.44 -14.86 -11.24
N LEU A 173 11.69 -15.88 -12.05
CA LEU A 173 12.20 -15.69 -13.42
C LEU A 173 11.19 -14.92 -14.27
N CYS A 174 9.91 -15.27 -14.20
CA CYS A 174 8.83 -14.58 -14.92
C CYS A 174 8.74 -13.11 -14.47
N TYR A 175 8.83 -12.84 -13.17
CA TYR A 175 8.88 -11.49 -12.62
C TYR A 175 10.06 -10.68 -13.18
N GLY A 176 11.25 -11.29 -13.22
CA GLY A 176 12.44 -10.68 -13.79
C GLY A 176 12.27 -10.32 -15.27
N LEU A 177 11.74 -11.25 -16.07
CA LEU A 177 11.46 -11.03 -17.49
C LEU A 177 10.45 -9.91 -17.71
N LEU A 178 9.34 -9.90 -16.96
CA LEU A 178 8.34 -8.84 -17.06
C LEU A 178 8.91 -7.47 -16.71
N LYS A 179 9.76 -7.38 -15.67
CA LYS A 179 10.44 -6.12 -15.31
C LYS A 179 11.42 -5.65 -16.38
N LEU A 180 12.18 -6.56 -16.99
CA LEU A 180 13.09 -6.23 -18.08
C LEU A 180 12.33 -5.71 -19.30
N THR A 181 11.24 -6.37 -19.66
CA THR A 181 10.35 -5.95 -20.75
C THR A 181 9.75 -4.59 -20.46
N LEU A 182 9.20 -4.37 -19.26
CA LEU A 182 8.68 -3.07 -18.85
C LEU A 182 9.74 -1.96 -18.95
N LYS A 183 10.95 -2.21 -18.42
CA LYS A 183 12.06 -1.24 -18.49
C LYS A 183 12.40 -0.90 -19.95
N ARG A 184 12.39 -1.90 -20.84
CA ARG A 184 12.62 -1.68 -22.26
C ARG A 184 11.51 -0.83 -22.88
N ILE A 185 10.24 -1.12 -22.59
CA ILE A 185 9.09 -0.35 -23.11
C ILE A 185 9.15 1.10 -22.66
N VAL A 186 9.33 1.34 -21.36
CA VAL A 186 9.41 2.68 -20.74
C VAL A 186 10.58 3.49 -21.31
N ASN A 187 11.73 2.85 -21.58
CA ASN A 187 12.89 3.50 -22.19
C ASN A 187 12.71 3.78 -23.68
N THR A 188 11.83 3.05 -24.38
CA THR A 188 11.64 3.16 -25.85
C THR A 188 10.47 4.07 -26.21
N HIS A 189 9.43 4.12 -25.38
CA HIS A 189 8.20 4.85 -25.66
C HIS A 189 7.95 5.92 -24.60
N ASP A 190 7.98 7.20 -25.02
CA ASP A 190 7.80 8.34 -24.12
C ASP A 190 6.40 8.38 -23.49
N VAL A 191 5.39 7.91 -24.23
CA VAL A 191 3.97 7.89 -23.83
C VAL A 191 3.69 6.94 -22.65
N GLY A 192 4.54 5.94 -22.42
CA GLY A 192 4.31 4.91 -21.40
C GLY A 192 4.98 5.17 -20.04
N LYS A 193 5.82 6.21 -19.92
CA LYS A 193 6.66 6.45 -18.74
C LYS A 193 5.86 6.70 -17.46
N ASP A 194 4.72 7.39 -17.58
CA ASP A 194 3.88 7.73 -16.44
C ASP A 194 2.75 6.72 -16.18
N LEU A 195 2.46 5.85 -17.15
CA LEU A 195 1.33 4.91 -17.11
C LEU A 195 1.74 3.51 -16.66
N LEU A 196 2.92 3.03 -17.08
CA LEU A 196 3.36 1.66 -16.80
C LEU A 196 4.52 1.66 -15.80
N CYS A 197 4.23 1.30 -14.57
CA CYS A 197 5.23 1.15 -13.52
C CYS A 197 5.39 -0.31 -13.05
N SER A 198 6.44 -0.57 -12.28
CA SER A 198 6.76 -1.91 -11.76
C SER A 198 5.67 -2.54 -10.90
N TYR A 199 4.71 -1.73 -10.44
CA TYR A 199 3.55 -2.18 -9.68
C TYR A 199 2.64 -3.08 -10.54
N PHE A 200 2.30 -2.66 -11.76
CA PHE A 200 1.44 -3.43 -12.67
C PHE A 200 2.00 -4.84 -12.92
N VAL A 201 3.30 -4.92 -13.19
CA VAL A 201 4.00 -6.19 -13.40
C VAL A 201 3.90 -7.11 -12.16
N LYS A 202 4.04 -6.54 -10.96
CA LYS A 202 3.97 -7.30 -9.73
C LYS A 202 2.55 -7.82 -9.49
N THR A 203 1.56 -6.94 -9.62
CA THR A 203 0.14 -7.27 -9.45
C THR A 203 -0.28 -8.32 -10.47
N ALA A 204 0.07 -8.16 -11.75
CA ALA A 204 -0.20 -9.15 -12.79
C ALA A 204 0.28 -10.55 -12.43
N LEU A 205 1.52 -10.65 -11.94
CA LEU A 205 2.06 -11.94 -11.55
C LEU A 205 1.39 -12.50 -10.31
N PHE A 206 0.97 -11.69 -9.32
CA PHE A 206 0.17 -12.17 -8.19
C PHE A 206 -1.15 -12.78 -8.66
N TRP A 207 -1.85 -12.12 -9.58
CA TRP A 207 -3.10 -12.63 -10.16
C TRP A 207 -2.92 -13.98 -10.82
N VAL A 208 -2.01 -14.06 -11.79
CA VAL A 208 -1.75 -15.30 -12.50
C VAL A 208 -1.33 -16.40 -11.50
N SER A 209 -0.53 -16.05 -10.48
CA SER A 209 -0.09 -16.98 -9.44
C SER A 209 -1.21 -17.54 -8.56
N GLU A 210 -2.29 -16.81 -8.36
CA GLU A 210 -3.44 -17.29 -7.59
C GLU A 210 -4.39 -18.15 -8.43
N GLU A 211 -4.54 -17.83 -9.72
CA GLU A 211 -5.48 -18.49 -10.63
C GLU A 211 -4.97 -19.83 -11.18
N VAL A 212 -3.69 -19.89 -11.59
CA VAL A 212 -3.14 -21.09 -12.21
C VAL A 212 -2.56 -22.05 -11.17
N ASP A 213 -2.52 -23.34 -11.52
CA ASP A 213 -1.82 -24.32 -10.68
C ASP A 213 -0.32 -24.03 -10.65
N ILE A 214 0.34 -24.33 -9.52
CA ILE A 214 1.80 -24.20 -9.36
C ILE A 214 2.57 -24.99 -10.43
N ASP A 215 1.98 -26.07 -10.97
CA ASP A 215 2.55 -26.86 -12.07
C ASP A 215 2.59 -26.11 -13.42
N THR A 216 1.91 -24.96 -13.51
CA THR A 216 2.04 -24.01 -14.62
C THR A 216 3.35 -23.24 -14.51
N PHE A 217 3.76 -22.87 -13.29
CA PHE A 217 5.03 -22.19 -13.02
C PHE A 217 6.19 -23.17 -12.93
N GLN A 218 6.48 -23.81 -14.06
CA GLN A 218 7.66 -24.64 -14.28
C GLN A 218 8.50 -24.06 -15.43
N LEU A 219 9.82 -24.25 -15.38
CA LEU A 219 10.76 -23.65 -16.34
C LEU A 219 10.38 -23.89 -17.82
N PRO A 220 9.93 -25.09 -18.26
CA PRO A 220 9.52 -25.32 -19.65
C PRO A 220 8.31 -24.48 -20.10
N LYS A 221 7.51 -23.98 -19.15
CA LYS A 221 6.30 -23.19 -19.38
C LYS A 221 6.52 -21.69 -19.11
N LEU A 222 7.76 -21.25 -18.94
CA LEU A 222 8.08 -19.86 -18.60
C LEU A 222 7.55 -18.85 -19.63
N SER A 223 7.67 -19.16 -20.93
CA SER A 223 7.14 -18.31 -22.01
C SER A 223 5.62 -18.19 -21.93
N PHE A 224 4.92 -19.29 -21.65
CA PHE A 224 3.48 -19.30 -21.45
C PHE A 224 3.06 -18.46 -20.24
N CYS A 225 3.76 -18.61 -19.10
CA CYS A 225 3.51 -17.79 -17.90
C CYS A 225 3.70 -16.30 -18.18
N PHE A 226 4.75 -15.94 -18.93
CA PHE A 226 5.02 -14.57 -19.35
C PHE A 226 3.89 -14.01 -20.21
N THR A 227 3.44 -14.77 -21.24
CA THR A 227 2.33 -14.35 -22.09
C THR A 227 1.02 -14.21 -21.32
N LEU A 228 0.73 -15.11 -20.38
CA LEU A 228 -0.44 -14.98 -19.49
C LEU A 228 -0.42 -13.66 -18.73
N CYS A 229 0.71 -13.27 -18.15
CA CYS A 229 0.83 -12.00 -17.43
C CYS A 229 0.69 -10.78 -18.34
N MET A 230 0.98 -10.90 -19.63
CA MET A 230 0.91 -9.82 -20.61
C MET A 230 -0.45 -9.73 -21.33
N ASN A 231 -1.34 -10.73 -21.17
CA ASN A 231 -2.62 -10.75 -21.87
C ASN A 231 -3.55 -9.62 -21.40
N ASN A 232 -4.20 -8.98 -22.36
CA ASN A 232 -4.92 -7.72 -22.19
C ASN A 232 -6.17 -7.81 -21.30
N ASP A 233 -6.81 -8.97 -21.16
CA ASP A 233 -7.97 -9.12 -20.27
C ASP A 233 -7.57 -8.97 -18.79
N ILE A 234 -6.41 -9.54 -18.44
CA ILE A 234 -5.81 -9.47 -17.11
C ILE A 234 -5.27 -8.06 -16.85
N MET A 235 -4.61 -7.45 -17.83
CA MET A 235 -4.10 -6.07 -17.74
C MET A 235 -5.21 -5.01 -17.73
N GLY A 236 -6.33 -5.25 -18.41
CA GLY A 236 -7.50 -4.37 -18.49
C GLY A 236 -8.30 -4.32 -17.19
N GLU A 237 -8.52 -5.48 -16.55
CA GLU A 237 -9.01 -5.51 -15.18
C GLU A 237 -8.02 -4.80 -14.24
N GLN A 238 -6.71 -5.04 -14.39
CA GLN A 238 -5.67 -4.45 -13.52
C GLN A 238 -5.49 -2.93 -13.65
N LEU A 239 -5.82 -2.34 -14.80
CA LEU A 239 -5.88 -0.88 -14.95
C LEU A 239 -6.95 -0.28 -14.03
N LEU A 240 -8.14 -0.88 -13.97
CA LEU A 240 -9.23 -0.48 -13.05
C LEU A 240 -8.86 -0.68 -11.57
N LEU A 241 -8.00 -1.64 -11.27
CA LEU A 241 -7.59 -1.96 -9.90
C LEU A 241 -6.39 -1.12 -9.45
N SER A 242 -5.51 -0.75 -10.38
CA SER A 242 -4.50 0.28 -10.16
C SER A 242 -5.15 1.63 -9.84
N GLU A 243 -6.34 1.94 -10.37
CA GLU A 243 -7.12 3.13 -9.97
C GLU A 243 -7.65 3.01 -8.52
N LEU A 244 -7.91 1.79 -8.03
CA LEU A 244 -8.33 1.52 -6.65
C LEU A 244 -7.18 1.53 -5.62
N PHE A 245 -5.94 1.26 -6.04
CA PHE A 245 -4.75 1.31 -5.18
C PHE A 245 -3.87 2.56 -5.38
N HIS A 246 -3.99 3.22 -6.53
CA HIS A 246 -3.29 4.43 -6.89
C HIS A 246 -4.26 5.61 -6.95
N THR A 247 -4.36 6.28 -5.82
CA THR A 247 -4.83 7.65 -5.73
C THR A 247 -3.79 8.61 -6.34
N ARG A 248 -3.67 8.59 -7.67
CA ARG A 248 -3.37 9.79 -8.45
C ARG A 248 -4.32 9.80 -9.64
N THR A 249 -4.99 10.93 -9.79
CA THR A 249 -5.98 11.30 -10.82
C THR A 249 -7.41 10.78 -10.60
N GLN A 250 -8.31 11.71 -10.27
CA GLN A 250 -9.76 11.51 -10.29
C GLN A 250 -10.33 11.85 -11.67
N HIS A 251 -11.33 11.05 -12.07
CA HIS A 251 -12.58 11.33 -12.80
C HIS A 251 -12.84 10.58 -14.14
N VAL A 252 -14.07 10.02 -14.20
CA VAL A 252 -14.92 9.59 -15.35
C VAL A 252 -14.70 8.12 -15.80
N LEU A 253 -15.62 7.14 -15.72
CA LEU A 253 -17.07 7.12 -16.02
C LEU A 253 -17.91 6.13 -15.17
N ARG A 254 -19.13 6.60 -14.86
CA ARG A 254 -20.33 5.83 -14.53
C ARG A 254 -20.68 4.81 -15.62
N LYS A 255 -21.22 3.66 -15.20
CA LYS A 255 -22.53 3.17 -15.68
C LYS A 255 -23.29 2.43 -14.58
N ASP A 256 -24.40 3.04 -14.18
CA ASP A 256 -25.61 2.41 -13.62
C ASP A 256 -26.04 1.22 -14.52
N GLN A 257 -26.61 0.08 -14.12
CA GLN A 257 -27.10 -0.47 -12.85
C GLN A 257 -26.98 -2.01 -12.92
N SER A 258 -27.05 -2.62 -11.74
CA SER A 258 -27.28 -4.05 -11.42
C SER A 258 -26.04 -4.87 -11.04
N GLN A 259 -25.92 -5.04 -9.72
CA GLN A 259 -25.08 -6.00 -8.98
C GLN A 259 -23.59 -5.65 -8.80
N GLN A 260 -23.34 -4.85 -7.76
CA GLN A 260 -22.02 -4.57 -7.19
C GLN A 260 -21.37 -5.86 -6.64
N HIS A 261 -20.30 -6.32 -7.30
CA HIS A 261 -19.33 -7.23 -6.72
C HIS A 261 -18.04 -6.45 -6.45
N TYR A 262 -17.80 -6.16 -5.17
CA TYR A 262 -16.61 -5.48 -4.67
C TYR A 262 -15.44 -6.46 -4.64
N LEU A 263 -14.44 -6.25 -5.49
CA LEU A 263 -13.18 -6.98 -5.43
C LEU A 263 -12.02 -5.99 -5.50
N ILE A 264 -11.32 -5.89 -4.39
CA ILE A 264 -9.91 -5.55 -4.42
C ILE A 264 -9.18 -6.77 -4.95
N THR A 265 -8.40 -6.54 -5.98
CA THR A 265 -7.48 -7.50 -6.52
C THR A 265 -6.10 -7.45 -5.86
#